data_AF-A0A6G3TN40-F1
#
_entry.id   AF-A0A6G3TN40-F1
#
_cell.length_a   1.000
_cell.length_b   1.000
_cell.length_c   1.000
_cell.angle_alpha   90.00
_cell.angle_beta   90.00
_cell.angle_gamma   90.00
#
_symmetry.space_group_name_H-M   'P 1'
#
loop_
_entity.id
_entity.type
_entity.pdbx_description
1 polymer ?
#
loop_
_entity_poly.entity_id
_entity_poly.type
_entity_poly.pdbx_seq_one_letter_code
_entity_poly.pdbx_strand_id
1 'polypeptide(L)' 'PPAFDRAAYKQRNTVERCINKLKQWRGLATRYDKTATIYLAGLHLAAIFIWSAR' A
#
# COMPACT_ATOMS: atom_id res chain seq x y z
N PRO A 1 -10.04 -24.80 11.94
CA PRO A 1 -9.29 -23.94 10.98
C PRO A 1 -10.23 -23.26 9.97
N PRO A 2 -10.04 -21.97 9.66
CA PRO A 2 -10.84 -21.30 8.64
C PRO A 2 -10.63 -21.96 7.27
N ALA A 3 -11.70 -22.15 6.51
CA ALA A 3 -11.65 -22.75 5.19
C ALA A 3 -10.98 -21.81 4.17
N PHE A 4 -10.16 -22.36 3.27
CA PHE A 4 -9.47 -21.59 2.24
C PHE A 4 -10.43 -21.19 1.12
N ASP A 5 -10.68 -19.89 0.98
CA ASP A 5 -11.43 -19.34 -0.17
C ASP A 5 -10.46 -18.95 -1.30
N ARG A 6 -10.48 -19.75 -2.37
CA ARG A 6 -9.66 -19.54 -3.58
C ARG A 6 -10.05 -18.26 -4.33
N ALA A 7 -11.32 -17.87 -4.31
CA ALA A 7 -11.79 -16.67 -5.00
C ALA A 7 -11.29 -15.41 -4.28
N ALA A 8 -11.42 -15.36 -2.95
CA ALA A 8 -10.83 -14.30 -2.14
C ALA A 8 -9.30 -14.26 -2.28
N TYR A 9 -8.64 -15.41 -2.29
CA TYR A 9 -7.18 -15.48 -2.42
C TYR A 9 -6.67 -14.92 -3.76
N LYS A 10 -7.43 -15.02 -4.84
CA LYS A 10 -7.05 -14.45 -6.15
C LYS A 10 -6.92 -12.91 -6.11
N GLN A 11 -7.71 -12.23 -5.27
CA GLN A 11 -7.65 -10.78 -5.11
C GLN A 11 -6.42 -10.29 -4.34
N ARG A 12 -5.73 -11.19 -3.63
CA ARG A 12 -4.50 -10.90 -2.87
C ARG A 12 -3.42 -10.27 -3.74
N ASN A 13 -3.19 -10.77 -4.96
CA ASN A 13 -2.17 -10.25 -5.87
C ASN A 13 -2.38 -8.75 -6.19
N THR A 14 -3.62 -8.31 -6.32
CA THR A 14 -3.93 -6.89 -6.57
C THR A 14 -3.53 -6.03 -5.39
N VAL A 15 -3.85 -6.47 -4.18
CA VAL A 15 -3.50 -5.76 -2.93
C VAL A 15 -1.98 -5.75 -2.74
N GLU A 16 -1.31 -6.90 -2.91
CA GLU A 16 0.14 -7.02 -2.77
C GLU A 16 0.90 -6.13 -3.76
N ARG A 17 0.45 -6.06 -5.02
CA ARG A 17 1.04 -5.16 -6.01
C ARG A 17 0.87 -3.69 -5.64
N CYS A 18 -0.27 -3.32 -5.07
CA CYS A 18 -0.51 -1.96 -4.58
C CYS A 18 0.44 -1.61 -3.44
N ILE A 19 0.56 -2.50 -2.43
CA ILE A 19 1.48 -2.33 -1.30
C ILE A 19 2.93 -2.28 -1.78
N ASN A 20 3.30 -3.11 -2.76
CA ASN A 20 4.65 -3.10 -3.31
C ASN A 20 4.99 -1.77 -4.02
N LYS A 21 4.03 -1.17 -4.73
CA LYS A 21 4.20 0.18 -5.31
C LYS A 21 4.35 1.25 -4.22
N LEU A 22 3.57 1.19 -3.15
CA LEU A 22 3.73 2.09 -2.01
C LEU A 22 5.11 1.95 -1.36
N LYS A 23 5.65 0.73 -1.27
CA LYS A 23 6.99 0.47 -0.72
C LYS A 23 8.15 0.97 -1.60
N GLN A 24 7.92 1.35 -2.85
CA GLN A 24 8.95 2.04 -3.66
C GLN A 24 9.31 3.41 -3.05
N TRP A 25 8.40 4.01 -2.29
CA TRP A 25 8.60 5.27 -1.61
C TRP A 25 9.35 5.00 -0.31
N ARG A 26 10.67 5.14 -0.34
CA ARG A 26 11.56 4.76 0.77
C ARG A 26 11.14 5.36 2.12
N GLY A 27 10.70 6.62 2.15
CA GLY A 27 10.20 7.27 3.37
C GLY A 27 8.98 6.58 3.99
N LEU A 28 8.02 6.16 3.16
CA LEU A 28 6.84 5.41 3.60
C LEU A 28 7.17 3.98 4.00
N ALA A 29 8.07 3.33 3.26
CA ALA A 29 8.48 1.95 3.52
C ALA A 29 9.21 1.80 4.87
N THR A 30 10.07 2.75 5.21
CA THR A 30 10.84 2.73 6.46
C THR A 30 10.15 3.44 7.62
N ARG A 31 9.08 4.20 7.34
CA ARG A 31 8.31 4.96 8.34
C ARG A 31 9.19 5.93 9.13
N TYR A 32 10.06 6.66 8.44
CA TYR A 32 10.96 7.65 9.06
C TYR A 32 10.30 8.99 9.39
N ASP A 33 9.06 9.20 8.95
CA ASP A 33 8.30 10.39 9.28
C ASP A 33 8.11 10.52 10.81
N LYS A 34 8.56 11.65 11.37
CA LYS A 34 8.52 11.90 12.82
C LYS A 34 7.10 11.96 13.40
N THR A 35 6.13 12.35 12.57
CA THR A 35 4.75 12.61 12.99
C THR A 35 3.80 11.74 12.17
N ALA A 36 2.78 11.18 12.82
CA ALA A 36 1.74 10.40 12.15
C ALA A 36 1.05 11.19 11.02
N THR A 37 0.88 12.51 11.18
CA THR A 37 0.30 13.39 10.17
C THR A 37 1.13 13.45 8.89
N ILE A 38 2.46 13.56 9.00
CA ILE A 38 3.35 13.62 7.83
C ILE A 38 3.35 12.28 7.11
N TYR A 39 3.43 11.18 7.87
CA TYR A 39 3.30 9.84 7.32
C TYR A 39 1.99 9.65 6.55
N LEU A 40 0.87 10.07 7.14
CA LEU A 40 -0.46 9.95 6.53
C LEU A 40 -0.58 10.81 5.27
N ALA A 41 -0.08 12.04 5.29
CA ALA A 41 -0.04 12.92 4.13
C ALA A 41 0.79 12.29 2.99
N GLY A 42 1.96 11.76 3.29
CA GLY A 42 2.80 11.04 2.33
C GLY A 42 2.08 9.81 1.75
N LEU A 43 1.37 9.06 2.59
CA LEU A 43 0.59 7.89 2.18
C LEU A 43 -0.53 8.29 1.21
N HIS A 44 -1.26 9.37 1.48
CA HIS A 44 -2.30 9.89 0.60
C HIS A 44 -1.73 10.35 -0.73
N LEU A 45 -0.61 11.08 -0.73
CA LEU A 45 0.04 11.52 -1.97
C LEU A 45 0.48 10.31 -2.81
N ALA A 46 1.16 9.33 -2.21
CA ALA A 46 1.57 8.12 -2.92
C ALA A 46 0.38 7.33 -3.48
N ALA A 47 -0.73 7.25 -2.72
CA ALA A 47 -1.96 6.63 -3.20
C ALA A 47 -2.57 7.37 -4.40
N ILE A 48 -2.60 8.71 -4.37
CA ILE A 48 -3.07 9.55 -5.48
C ILE A 48 -2.22 9.31 -6.73
N PHE A 49 -0.89 9.29 -6.61
CA PHE A 49 0.00 9.02 -7.75
C PHE A 49 -0.19 7.61 -8.34
N ILE A 50 -0.35 6.59 -7.49
CA ILE A 50 -0.61 5.22 -7.95
C ILE A 50 -1.97 5.12 -8.65
N TRP A 51 -2.96 5.90 -8.21
CA TRP A 51 -4.27 5.96 -8.81
C TRP A 51 -4.27 6.73 -10.14
N SER A 52 -3.58 7.87 -10.22
CA SER A 52 -3.50 8.68 -11.46
C SER A 52 -2.64 8.05 -12.55
N ALA A 53 -1.70 7.17 -12.17
CA ALA A 53 -0.88 6.40 -13.11
C ALA A 53 -1.57 5.09 -13.58
N ARG A 54 -2.84 4.89 -13.22
CA ARG A 54 -3.68 3.81 -13.75
C ARG A 54 -4.33 4.25 -15.05
#